data_AF-A0A8T4CIS1-F1
#
_entry.id   AF-A0A8T4CIS1-F1
#
_cell.length_a   1.000
_cell.length_b   1.000
_cell.length_c   1.000
_cell.angle_alpha   90.00
_cell.angle_beta   90.00
_cell.angle_gamma   90.00
#
_symmetry.space_group_name_H-M   'P 1'
#
loop_
_entity.id
_entity.type
_entity.pdbx_description
1 polymer ?
#
loop_
_entity_poly.entity_id
_entity_poly.type
_entity_poly.pdbx_seq_one_letter_code
_entity_poly.pdbx_strand_id
1 'polypeptide(L)' 'MDAVIKIGGSLAEDPELLRVLCTKLSEFAKKYAVVVVPGGGRFAEAVREYDQRFTLSSEVAH' A
#
# COMPACT_ATOMS: atom_id res chain seq x y z
N MET A 1 -15.09 15.89 -8.46
CA MET A 1 -13.62 15.96 -8.35
C MET A 1 -13.17 14.56 -8.06
N ASP A 2 -12.19 14.08 -8.83
CA ASP A 2 -11.75 12.70 -8.79
C ASP A 2 -10.33 12.67 -8.24
N ALA A 3 -10.02 11.69 -7.41
CA ALA A 3 -8.74 11.61 -6.71
C ALA A 3 -8.17 10.19 -6.72
N VAL A 4 -6.86 10.10 -6.89
CA VAL A 4 -6.09 8.87 -6.67
C VAL A 4 -5.22 9.06 -5.43
N ILE A 5 -5.40 8.19 -4.44
CA ILE A 5 -4.74 8.30 -3.14
C ILE A 5 -3.80 7.10 -2.96
N LYS A 6 -2.49 7.38 -2.97
CA LYS A 6 -1.47 6.39 -2.63
C LYS A 6 -1.35 6.28 -1.11
N ILE A 7 -1.46 5.07 -0.59
CA ILE A 7 -1.20 4.76 0.82
C ILE A 7 0.16 4.06 0.93
N GLY A 8 1.03 4.54 1.81
CA GLY A 8 2.32 3.90 2.09
C GLY A 8 2.12 2.54 2.76
N GLY A 9 2.90 1.53 2.37
CA GLY A 9 2.75 0.17 2.90
C GLY A 9 3.16 0.02 4.37
N SER A 10 4.02 0.90 4.87
CA SER A 10 4.45 0.93 6.28
C SER A 10 3.30 1.23 7.24
N LEU A 11 2.20 1.85 6.77
CA LEU A 11 1.02 2.07 7.62
C LEU A 11 0.36 0.75 8.07
N ALA A 12 0.63 -0.37 7.40
CA ALA A 12 0.19 -1.68 7.86
C ALA A 12 0.86 -2.13 9.18
N GLU A 13 1.96 -1.49 9.59
CA GLU A 13 2.63 -1.76 10.87
C GLU A 13 1.89 -1.14 12.07
N ASP A 14 0.99 -0.18 11.82
CA ASP A 14 0.07 0.39 12.81
C ASP A 14 -1.40 0.17 12.37
N PRO A 15 -2.00 -0.98 12.76
CA PRO A 15 -3.36 -1.33 12.36
C PRO A 15 -4.43 -0.33 12.82
N GLU A 16 -4.22 0.35 13.95
CA GLU A 16 -5.18 1.33 14.46
C GLU A 16 -5.15 2.60 13.61
N LEU A 17 -3.96 3.12 13.31
CA LEU A 17 -3.81 4.26 12.42
C LEU A 17 -4.37 3.97 11.02
N LEU A 18 -4.10 2.77 10.48
CA LEU A 18 -4.64 2.35 9.18
C LEU A 18 -6.17 2.28 9.20
N ARG A 19 -6.77 1.75 10.28
CA ARG A 19 -8.24 1.71 10.42
C ARG A 19 -8.85 3.10 10.47
N VAL A 20 -8.22 4.03 11.20
CA VAL A 20 -8.64 5.44 11.25
C VAL A 20 -8.57 6.09 9.86
N LEU A 21 -7.48 5.84 9.12
CA LEU A 21 -7.33 6.34 7.76
C LEU A 21 -8.41 5.79 6.83
N CYS A 22 -8.63 4.47 6.83
CA CYS A 22 -9.64 3.82 5.99
C CYS A 22 -11.05 4.35 6.29
N THR A 23 -11.39 4.58 7.56
CA THR A 23 -12.66 5.18 7.97
C THR A 23 -12.81 6.60 7.43
N LYS A 24 -11.75 7.42 7.48
CA LYS A 24 -11.81 8.77 6.90
C LYS A 24 -11.97 8.73 5.38
N LEU A 25 -11.23 7.85 4.70
CA LEU A 25 -11.30 7.69 3.25
C LEU A 25 -12.69 7.23 2.79
N SER A 26 -13.36 6.34 3.54
CA SER A 26 -14.72 5.91 3.20
C SER A 26 -15.74 7.05 3.31
N GLU A 27 -15.58 7.97 4.26
CA GLU A 27 -16.40 9.19 4.33
C GLU A 27 -16.16 10.12 3.13
N PHE A 28 -14.91 10.26 2.68
CA PHE A 28 -14.60 11.04 1.46
C PHE A 28 -15.17 10.39 0.20
N ALA A 29 -15.13 9.06 0.11
CA ALA A 29 -15.65 8.30 -1.04
C ALA A 29 -17.17 8.43 -1.22
N LYS A 30 -17.92 8.88 -0.20
CA LYS A 30 -19.35 9.21 -0.34
C LYS A 30 -19.60 10.46 -1.19
N LYS A 31 -18.60 11.34 -1.34
CA LYS A 31 -18.73 12.64 -2.01
C LYS A 31 -17.88 12.77 -3.27
N TYR A 32 -16.79 12.01 -3.35
CA TYR A 32 -15.81 12.11 -4.43
C TYR A 32 -15.53 10.72 -5.00
N ALA A 33 -15.25 10.64 -6.31
CA ALA A 33 -14.73 9.42 -6.90
C ALA A 33 -13.26 9.26 -6.47
N VAL A 34 -12.98 8.21 -5.70
CA VAL A 34 -11.65 7.97 -5.13
C VAL A 34 -11.14 6.60 -5.53
N VAL A 35 -9.90 6.52 -6.01
CA VAL A 35 -9.15 5.28 -6.19
C VAL A 35 -8.06 5.22 -5.12
N VAL A 36 -8.01 4.13 -4.37
CA VAL A 36 -6.97 3.91 -3.34
C VAL A 36 -5.92 2.93 -3.87
N VAL A 37 -4.64 3.31 -3.80
CA VAL A 37 -3.52 2.48 -4.23
C VAL A 37 -2.65 2.11 -3.02
N PRO A 38 -2.80 0.91 -2.44
CA PRO A 38 -2.02 0.50 -1.26
C PRO A 38 -0.55 0.27 -1.62
N GLY A 39 0.33 0.35 -0.62
CA GLY A 39 1.74 0.00 -0.76
C GLY A 39 1.98 -1.46 -0.37
N GLY A 40 3.09 -2.05 -0.80
CA GLY A 40 3.38 -3.46 -0.54
C GLY A 40 3.86 -3.79 0.88
N GLY A 41 4.26 -2.79 1.68
CA GLY A 41 4.67 -2.97 3.08
C GLY A 41 5.71 -4.08 3.28
N ARG A 42 5.61 -4.81 4.39
CA ARG A 42 6.47 -5.96 4.72
C ARG A 42 6.54 -7.03 3.63
N PHE A 43 5.47 -7.20 2.85
CA PHE A 43 5.49 -8.14 1.72
C PHE A 43 6.51 -7.70 0.65
N ALA A 44 6.46 -6.43 0.24
CA ALA A 44 7.41 -5.91 -0.74
C ALA A 44 8.84 -5.82 -0.19
N GLU A 45 9.02 -5.67 1.13
CA GLU A 45 10.33 -5.79 1.77
C GLU A 45 10.87 -7.21 1.70
N ALA A 46 10.05 -8.21 2.04
CA ALA A 46 10.45 -9.62 1.95
C ALA A 46 10.82 -10.02 0.52
N VAL A 47 10.05 -9.60 -0.48
CA VAL A 47 10.39 -9.83 -1.89
C VAL A 47 11.76 -9.25 -2.24
N ARG A 48 12.05 -8.01 -1.81
CA ARG A 48 13.37 -7.37 -2.04
C ARG A 48 14.51 -8.07 -1.30
N GLU A 49 14.26 -8.56 -0.09
CA GLU A 49 15.24 -9.34 0.67
C GLU A 49 15.61 -10.62 -0.09
N TYR A 50 14.61 -11.35 -0.60
CA TYR A 50 14.85 -12.56 -1.38
C TYR A 50 15.49 -12.29 -2.75
N ASP A 51 15.07 -11.22 -3.42
CA ASP A 51 15.71 -10.75 -4.65
C ASP A 51 17.21 -10.50 -4.42
N GLN A 52 17.57 -9.74 -3.39
CA GLN A 52 18.97 -9.48 -3.04
C GLN A 52 19.73 -10.74 -2.65
N ARG A 53 19.09 -11.64 -1.89
CA ARG A 53 19.70 -12.89 -1.42
C ARG A 53 20.00 -13.88 -2.55
N PHE A 54 19.12 -13.94 -3.56
CA PHE A 54 19.20 -14.93 -4.63
C PHE A 54 19.57 -14.34 -5.99
N THR A 55 19.76 -13.02 -6.08
CA THR A 55 20.04 -12.29 -7.33
C THR A 55 19.00 -12.64 -8.38
N LEU A 56 17.72 -12.49 -8.03
CA LEU A 56 16.63 -12.81 -8.94
C LEU A 56 16.63 -11.83 -10.11
N SER A 57 16.09 -12.26 -11.25
CA SER A 57 15.82 -11.31 -12.33
C SER A 57 14.65 -10.41 -11.93
N SER A 58 14.61 -9.20 -12.48
CA SER A 58 13.50 -8.26 -12.24
C SER A 58 12.13 -8.85 -12.64
N GLU A 59 12.11 -9.78 -13.60
CA GLU A 59 10.90 -10.48 -14.04
C GLU A 59 10.40 -11.50 -13.00
N VAL A 60 11.29 -12.08 -12.20
CA VAL A 60 10.93 -13.07 -11.16
C VAL A 60 10.61 -12.37 -9.83
N ALA A 61 11.19 -11.20 -9.58
CA ALA A 61 11.03 -10.44 -8.34
C ALA A 61 9.77 -9.56 -8.30
N HIS A 62 9.00 -9.41 -9.39
CA HIS A 62 7.88 -8.47 -9.51
C HIS A 62 6.66 -9.07 -10.21
#